data_AF-A0A3N2KRC2-F1
#
_entry.id   AF-A0A3N2KRC2-F1
#
_cell.length_a   1.000
_cell.length_b   1.000
_cell.length_c   1.000
_cell.angle_alpha   90.00
_cell.angle_beta   90.00
_cell.angle_gamma   90.00
#
_symmetry.space_group_name_H-M   'P 1'
#
loop_
_entity.id
_entity.type
_entity.pdbx_description
1 polymer ?
#
loop_
_entity_poly.entity_id
_entity_poly.type
_entity_poly.pdbx_seq_one_letter_code
_entity_poly.pdbx_strand_id
1 'polypeptide(L)'
;MNRIDDAMVEATMRGYDRNNLFAFVAAIIGSDEAQRLMEMYRVGTSKHWHGATVFWQIAADGNVRGGKIMLYDRLTGHRVQEPFPHIHWVHSVLKLPDFKLTQCFFGEHLLPYIRDKPVAIVESEKTAILATHYLPQYLWLATGGKCSCLNREAIQALRGREVMLVPDLNATDDWRKKLTLFEESEIKATLFESLEQMATDDQREQGLDIADFLIAEQTPHGILEQMMQRNPALRQLVDALQLELVGIEDYKPSESSLKSE
;
A
#
# COMPACT_ATOMS: atom_id res chain seq x y z
N MET A 1 -7.16 21.27 -20.59
CA MET A 1 -8.08 20.62 -19.60
C MET A 1 -7.24 20.03 -18.47
N ASN A 2 -7.66 20.08 -17.19
CA ASN A 2 -6.84 19.59 -16.07
C ASN A 2 -7.60 18.69 -15.08
N ARG A 3 -8.79 18.22 -15.48
CA ARG A 3 -9.61 17.31 -14.69
C ARG A 3 -10.28 16.27 -15.59
N ILE A 4 -10.50 15.09 -15.04
CA ILE A 4 -11.28 14.00 -15.64
C ILE A 4 -12.68 14.03 -14.99
N ASP A 5 -13.72 13.64 -15.74
CA ASP A 5 -15.07 13.54 -15.20
C ASP A 5 -15.14 12.41 -14.16
N ASP A 6 -15.75 12.69 -13.01
CA ASP A 6 -15.93 11.72 -11.94
C ASP A 6 -16.79 10.52 -12.36
N ALA A 7 -17.68 10.70 -13.34
CA ALA A 7 -18.45 9.60 -13.94
C ALA A 7 -17.53 8.51 -14.54
N MET A 8 -16.30 8.86 -14.95
CA MET A 8 -15.32 7.89 -15.40
C MET A 8 -14.78 7.04 -14.25
N VAL A 9 -14.59 7.63 -13.07
CA VAL A 9 -14.19 6.89 -11.86
C VAL A 9 -15.26 5.87 -11.54
N GLU A 10 -16.52 6.31 -11.41
CA GLU A 10 -17.67 5.45 -11.13
C GLU A 10 -17.83 4.31 -12.14
N ALA A 11 -17.61 4.57 -13.43
CA ALA A 11 -17.68 3.53 -14.47
C ALA A 11 -16.65 2.40 -14.27
N THR A 12 -15.56 2.67 -13.56
CA THR A 12 -14.49 1.71 -13.23
C THR A 12 -14.67 1.02 -11.89
N MET A 13 -15.56 1.47 -11.01
CA MET A 13 -15.84 0.89 -9.69
C MET A 13 -16.66 -0.41 -9.75
N ARG A 14 -16.30 -1.32 -10.67
CA ARG A 14 -17.01 -2.58 -10.92
C ARG A 14 -16.11 -3.61 -11.61
N GLY A 15 -16.53 -4.86 -11.56
CA GLY A 15 -15.84 -5.97 -12.24
C GLY A 15 -14.53 -6.34 -11.55
N TYR A 16 -14.52 -6.38 -10.22
CA TYR A 16 -13.36 -6.76 -9.41
C TYR A 16 -12.97 -8.24 -9.58
N ASP A 17 -13.90 -9.09 -10.02
CA ASP A 17 -13.69 -10.50 -10.39
C ASP A 17 -12.57 -10.72 -11.43
N ARG A 18 -12.37 -9.71 -12.29
CA ARG A 18 -11.33 -9.70 -13.34
C ARG A 18 -10.17 -8.74 -13.05
N ASN A 19 -10.07 -8.17 -11.85
CA ASN A 19 -8.99 -7.26 -11.49
C ASN A 19 -7.88 -8.02 -10.76
N ASN A 20 -6.69 -8.08 -11.35
CA ASN A 20 -5.58 -8.88 -10.79
C ASN A 20 -5.09 -8.33 -9.45
N LEU A 21 -5.07 -7.00 -9.29
CA LEU A 21 -4.71 -6.39 -8.01
C LEU A 21 -5.74 -6.72 -6.94
N PHE A 22 -7.04 -6.66 -7.27
CA PHE A 22 -8.09 -7.05 -6.33
C PHE A 22 -7.93 -8.51 -5.90
N ALA A 23 -7.71 -9.42 -6.84
CA ALA A 23 -7.52 -10.84 -6.54
C ALA A 23 -6.31 -11.07 -5.62
N PHE A 24 -5.19 -10.38 -5.85
CA PHE A 24 -4.02 -10.44 -4.97
C PHE A 24 -4.33 -9.91 -3.56
N VAL A 25 -4.89 -8.71 -3.45
CA VAL A 25 -5.23 -8.10 -2.14
C VAL A 25 -6.23 -8.97 -1.40
N ALA A 26 -7.28 -9.46 -2.07
CA ALA A 26 -8.29 -10.33 -1.49
C ALA A 26 -7.72 -11.68 -1.00
N ALA A 27 -6.67 -12.19 -1.64
CA ALA A 27 -5.98 -13.40 -1.18
C ALA A 27 -5.22 -13.17 0.14
N ILE A 28 -4.80 -11.93 0.42
CA ILE A 28 -4.03 -11.58 1.62
C ILE A 28 -4.97 -11.23 2.79
N ILE A 29 -5.97 -10.37 2.55
CA ILE A 29 -6.78 -9.78 3.64
C ILE A 29 -8.26 -10.17 3.60
N GLY A 30 -8.65 -11.05 2.66
CA GLY A 30 -10.04 -11.45 2.44
C GLY A 30 -10.78 -10.54 1.45
N SER A 31 -11.81 -11.09 0.81
CA SER A 31 -12.54 -10.40 -0.28
C SER A 31 -13.35 -9.19 0.19
N ASP A 32 -14.03 -9.29 1.32
CA ASP A 32 -14.86 -8.20 1.85
C ASP A 32 -14.02 -6.97 2.22
N GLU A 33 -12.90 -7.20 2.89
CA GLU A 33 -11.97 -6.14 3.28
C GLU A 33 -11.26 -5.54 2.07
N ALA A 34 -10.83 -6.38 1.11
CA ALA A 34 -10.28 -5.91 -0.14
C ALA A 34 -11.28 -5.01 -0.87
N GLN A 35 -12.54 -5.41 -0.97
CA GLN A 35 -13.58 -4.63 -1.62
C GLN A 35 -13.78 -3.29 -0.90
N ARG A 36 -13.91 -3.30 0.43
CA ARG A 36 -14.03 -2.09 1.25
C ARG A 36 -12.87 -1.12 0.98
N LEU A 37 -11.63 -1.62 0.89
CA LEU A 37 -10.46 -0.78 0.64
C LEU A 37 -10.40 -0.26 -0.81
N MET A 38 -10.76 -1.09 -1.81
CA MET A 38 -10.85 -0.61 -3.19
C MET A 38 -11.90 0.50 -3.32
N GLU A 39 -13.04 0.36 -2.67
CA GLU A 39 -14.10 1.39 -2.65
C GLU A 39 -13.63 2.65 -1.92
N MET A 40 -13.05 2.51 -0.72
CA MET A 40 -12.51 3.62 0.08
C MET A 40 -11.49 4.45 -0.71
N TYR A 41 -10.53 3.79 -1.35
CA TYR A 41 -9.50 4.47 -2.15
C TYR A 41 -9.92 4.80 -3.57
N ARG A 42 -11.16 4.45 -3.96
CA ARG A 42 -11.67 4.56 -5.34
C ARG A 42 -10.73 3.94 -6.36
N VAL A 43 -10.32 2.69 -6.13
CA VAL A 43 -9.50 1.89 -7.05
C VAL A 43 -10.43 1.19 -8.04
N GLY A 44 -10.24 1.49 -9.33
CA GLY A 44 -11.09 0.99 -10.39
C GLY A 44 -10.50 -0.20 -11.15
N THR A 45 -11.34 -0.88 -11.92
CA THR A 45 -10.93 -1.88 -12.90
C THR A 45 -10.84 -1.27 -14.30
N SER A 46 -9.70 -1.44 -14.96
CA SER A 46 -9.46 -0.96 -16.32
C SER A 46 -9.63 -2.09 -17.34
N LYS A 47 -10.12 -1.73 -18.53
CA LYS A 47 -10.21 -2.64 -19.68
C LYS A 47 -9.02 -2.49 -20.64
N HIS A 48 -8.07 -1.60 -20.34
CA HIS A 48 -6.94 -1.33 -21.23
C HIS A 48 -6.05 -2.57 -21.42
N TRP A 49 -5.82 -3.32 -20.35
CA TRP A 49 -5.28 -4.69 -20.39
C TRP A 49 -6.18 -5.61 -19.58
N HIS A 50 -6.24 -6.88 -19.96
CA HIS A 50 -6.96 -7.89 -19.19
C HIS A 50 -6.33 -7.99 -17.79
N GLY A 51 -7.12 -7.83 -16.73
CA GLY A 51 -6.59 -7.83 -15.36
C GLY A 51 -6.22 -6.45 -14.80
N ALA A 52 -6.22 -5.39 -15.60
CA ALA A 52 -5.67 -4.11 -15.19
C ALA A 52 -6.51 -3.37 -14.14
N THR A 53 -5.81 -2.65 -13.28
CA THR A 53 -6.38 -1.72 -12.32
C THR A 53 -6.20 -0.28 -12.80
N VAL A 54 -6.95 0.66 -12.23
CA VAL A 54 -6.69 2.10 -12.35
C VAL A 54 -6.68 2.73 -10.97
N PHE A 55 -5.57 3.41 -10.65
CA PHE A 55 -5.45 4.25 -9.47
C PHE A 55 -5.81 5.68 -9.85
N TRP A 56 -6.90 6.19 -9.28
CA TRP A 56 -7.34 7.56 -9.52
C TRP A 56 -6.60 8.53 -8.60
N GLN A 57 -6.14 9.64 -9.16
CA GLN A 57 -5.58 10.77 -8.42
C GLN A 57 -6.68 11.79 -8.21
N ILE A 58 -7.28 11.77 -7.03
CA ILE A 58 -8.44 12.60 -6.67
C ILE A 58 -7.98 13.52 -5.56
N ALA A 59 -8.00 14.82 -5.83
CA ALA A 59 -7.55 15.82 -4.87
C ALA A 59 -8.54 15.96 -3.70
N ALA A 60 -8.12 16.61 -2.61
CA ALA A 60 -8.97 16.84 -1.44
C ALA A 60 -10.27 17.62 -1.74
N ASP A 61 -10.31 18.38 -2.84
CA ASP A 61 -11.50 19.10 -3.32
C ASP A 61 -12.45 18.22 -4.18
N GLY A 62 -12.14 16.93 -4.35
CA GLY A 62 -12.89 15.98 -5.16
C GLY A 62 -12.58 16.02 -6.66
N ASN A 63 -11.71 16.92 -7.13
CA ASN A 63 -11.36 16.95 -8.55
C ASN A 63 -10.46 15.77 -8.92
N VAL A 64 -10.87 15.00 -9.94
CA VAL A 64 -10.06 13.92 -10.51
C VAL A 64 -8.96 14.52 -11.38
N ARG A 65 -7.73 14.54 -10.89
CA ARG A 65 -6.57 15.15 -11.55
C ARG A 65 -5.87 14.24 -12.55
N GLY A 66 -6.09 12.93 -12.43
CA GLY A 66 -5.47 11.93 -13.28
C GLY A 66 -5.91 10.52 -12.91
N GLY A 67 -5.47 9.55 -13.69
CA GLY A 67 -5.65 8.14 -13.40
C GLY A 67 -4.49 7.36 -13.99
N LYS A 68 -3.93 6.44 -13.21
CA LYS A 68 -2.80 5.61 -13.58
C LYS A 68 -3.28 4.17 -13.73
N ILE A 69 -3.26 3.68 -14.96
CA ILE A 69 -3.61 2.31 -15.31
C ILE A 69 -2.36 1.45 -15.12
N MET A 70 -2.51 0.33 -14.42
CA MET A 70 -1.41 -0.58 -14.13
C MET A 70 -1.88 -2.04 -14.22
N LEU A 71 -1.00 -2.91 -14.73
CA LEU A 71 -1.22 -4.35 -14.67
C LEU A 71 -0.34 -5.00 -13.60
N TYR A 72 -0.96 -5.84 -12.79
CA TYR A 72 -0.32 -6.63 -11.75
C TYR A 72 -0.43 -8.12 -12.09
N ASP A 73 0.57 -8.87 -11.67
CA ASP A 73 0.46 -10.32 -11.60
C ASP A 73 -0.55 -10.69 -10.50
N ARG A 74 -1.41 -11.66 -10.82
CA ARG A 74 -2.56 -12.02 -9.98
C ARG A 74 -2.15 -12.72 -8.69
N LEU A 75 -1.04 -13.44 -8.71
CA LEU A 75 -0.63 -14.30 -7.60
C LEU A 75 0.40 -13.61 -6.70
N THR A 76 1.38 -12.95 -7.32
CA THR A 76 2.51 -12.34 -6.63
C THR A 76 2.27 -10.88 -6.28
N GLY A 77 1.33 -10.20 -6.96
CA GLY A 77 1.09 -8.77 -6.74
C GLY A 77 2.24 -7.88 -7.23
N HIS A 78 3.19 -8.43 -7.99
CA HIS A 78 4.21 -7.64 -8.67
C HIS A 78 3.66 -6.96 -9.92
N ARG A 79 4.27 -5.84 -10.31
CA ARG A 79 3.91 -5.12 -11.54
C ARG A 79 4.39 -5.94 -12.74
N VAL A 80 3.56 -6.06 -13.77
CA VAL A 80 3.95 -6.75 -15.01
C VAL A 80 4.90 -5.86 -15.81
N GLN A 81 6.17 -6.27 -15.89
CA GLN A 81 7.24 -5.54 -16.58
C GLN A 81 7.60 -6.10 -17.96
N GLU A 82 7.18 -7.33 -18.26
CA GLU A 82 7.49 -8.02 -19.52
C GLU A 82 6.20 -8.31 -20.32
N PRO A 83 6.23 -8.27 -21.67
CA PRO A 83 7.37 -7.87 -22.52
C PRO A 83 7.68 -6.36 -22.50
N PHE A 84 6.89 -5.57 -21.78
CA PHE A 84 7.15 -4.16 -21.50
C PHE A 84 6.40 -3.74 -20.22
N PRO A 85 6.77 -2.61 -19.59
CA PRO A 85 6.04 -2.09 -18.43
C PRO A 85 4.59 -1.75 -18.75
N HIS A 86 3.65 -2.46 -18.15
CA HIS A 86 2.21 -2.23 -18.35
C HIS A 86 1.72 -1.11 -17.43
N ILE A 87 2.15 0.12 -17.74
CA ILE A 87 1.75 1.34 -17.06
C ILE A 87 1.31 2.37 -18.10
N HIS A 88 0.14 2.98 -17.90
CA HIS A 88 -0.36 4.03 -18.79
C HIS A 88 -1.17 5.07 -18.03
N TRP A 89 -1.21 6.30 -18.53
CA TRP A 89 -2.09 7.33 -18.00
C TRP A 89 -3.44 7.36 -18.72
N VAL A 90 -4.53 7.52 -17.97
CA VAL A 90 -5.90 7.58 -18.49
C VAL A 90 -6.07 8.69 -19.53
N HIS A 91 -5.55 9.89 -19.26
CA HIS A 91 -5.68 11.02 -20.19
C HIS A 91 -5.02 10.74 -21.55
N SER A 92 -3.92 9.98 -21.56
CA SER A 92 -3.22 9.55 -22.76
C SER A 92 -4.01 8.46 -23.51
N VAL A 93 -4.60 7.48 -22.80
CA VAL A 93 -5.47 6.45 -23.41
C VAL A 93 -6.70 7.09 -24.05
N LEU A 94 -7.31 8.06 -23.36
CA LEU A 94 -8.49 8.79 -23.84
C LEU A 94 -8.16 9.88 -24.87
N LYS A 95 -6.87 10.12 -25.16
CA LYS A 95 -6.40 11.17 -26.08
C LYS A 95 -7.01 12.55 -25.78
N LEU A 96 -7.09 12.92 -24.50
CA LEU A 96 -7.65 14.19 -24.09
C LEU A 96 -6.76 15.34 -24.58
N PRO A 97 -7.27 16.27 -25.42
CA PRO A 97 -6.47 17.36 -25.96
C PRO A 97 -6.06 18.34 -24.86
N ASP A 98 -4.80 18.80 -24.93
CA ASP A 98 -4.22 19.78 -24.00
C ASP A 98 -4.43 19.43 -22.52
N PHE A 99 -4.33 18.15 -22.18
CA PHE A 99 -4.45 17.69 -20.81
C PHE A 99 -3.17 18.00 -20.02
N LYS A 100 -3.29 18.84 -18.99
CA LYS A 100 -2.16 19.14 -18.08
C LYS A 100 -2.29 18.27 -16.83
N LEU A 101 -1.49 17.20 -16.78
CA LEU A 101 -1.40 16.34 -15.61
C LEU A 101 -0.91 17.15 -14.40
N THR A 102 -1.72 17.20 -13.36
CA THR A 102 -1.41 17.84 -12.08
C THR A 102 -1.51 16.78 -10.99
N GLN A 103 -0.40 16.15 -10.64
CA GLN A 103 -0.45 15.01 -9.71
C GLN A 103 -0.80 15.46 -8.29
N CYS A 104 -1.63 14.67 -7.64
CA CYS A 104 -1.94 14.74 -6.20
C CYS A 104 -1.66 13.37 -5.57
N PHE A 105 -1.67 13.29 -4.24
CA PHE A 105 -1.44 11.99 -3.59
C PHE A 105 -2.59 11.01 -3.91
N PHE A 106 -2.25 9.73 -4.10
CA PHE A 106 -3.27 8.70 -4.06
C PHE A 106 -3.86 8.63 -2.64
N GLY A 107 -5.20 8.65 -2.54
CA GLY A 107 -5.92 8.75 -1.27
C GLY A 107 -6.11 10.18 -0.74
N GLU A 108 -5.64 11.23 -1.44
CA GLU A 108 -5.75 12.61 -0.96
C GLU A 108 -7.21 13.03 -0.70
N HIS A 109 -8.16 12.49 -1.47
CA HIS A 109 -9.60 12.68 -1.29
C HIS A 109 -10.13 12.22 0.07
N LEU A 110 -9.37 11.42 0.82
CA LEU A 110 -9.73 10.96 2.16
C LEU A 110 -9.39 11.99 3.26
N LEU A 111 -8.47 12.92 3.00
CA LEU A 111 -8.00 13.91 3.98
C LEU A 111 -9.12 14.74 4.63
N PRO A 112 -10.15 15.22 3.89
CA PRO A 112 -11.24 15.99 4.50
C PRO A 112 -12.13 15.17 5.44
N TYR A 113 -12.20 13.85 5.25
CA TYR A 113 -13.09 12.94 5.97
C TYR A 113 -12.40 12.23 7.15
N ILE A 114 -11.08 12.01 7.05
CA ILE A 114 -10.27 11.34 8.09
C ILE A 114 -9.28 12.38 8.65
N ARG A 115 -9.68 13.04 9.73
CA ARG A 115 -8.95 14.19 10.32
C ARG A 115 -8.18 13.86 11.60
N ASP A 116 -8.61 12.81 12.28
CA ASP A 116 -8.12 12.35 13.59
C ASP A 116 -6.84 11.50 13.50
N LYS A 117 -6.55 10.96 12.31
CA LYS A 117 -5.39 10.09 12.10
C LYS A 117 -4.16 10.84 11.59
N PRO A 118 -2.95 10.54 12.06
CA PRO A 118 -1.71 10.95 11.40
C PRO A 118 -1.65 10.37 9.98
N VAL A 119 -0.95 11.07 9.08
CA VAL A 119 -0.81 10.67 7.67
C VAL A 119 0.48 9.90 7.50
N ALA A 120 0.44 8.73 6.87
CA ALA A 120 1.62 8.00 6.44
C ALA A 120 1.69 7.99 4.90
N ILE A 121 2.88 8.22 4.34
CA ILE A 121 3.08 8.33 2.87
C ILE A 121 4.07 7.28 2.40
N VAL A 122 3.67 6.47 1.43
CA VAL A 122 4.48 5.42 0.78
C VAL A 122 4.67 5.69 -0.72
N GLU A 123 5.54 4.94 -1.39
CA GLU A 123 5.75 5.11 -2.84
C GLU A 123 4.58 4.60 -3.68
N SER A 124 4.04 3.44 -3.32
CA SER A 124 3.14 2.66 -4.17
C SER A 124 1.70 2.64 -3.64
N GLU A 125 0.74 2.74 -4.56
CA GLU A 125 -0.68 2.71 -4.26
C GLU A 125 -1.10 1.36 -3.65
N LYS A 126 -0.52 0.24 -4.12
CA LYS A 126 -0.70 -1.11 -3.55
C LYS A 126 -0.34 -1.13 -2.07
N THR A 127 0.80 -0.53 -1.74
CA THR A 127 1.36 -0.49 -0.39
C THR A 127 0.44 0.30 0.55
N ALA A 128 -0.08 1.45 0.11
CA ALA A 128 -1.03 2.24 0.89
C ALA A 128 -2.33 1.47 1.22
N ILE A 129 -2.84 0.70 0.24
CA ILE A 129 -4.03 -0.15 0.44
C ILE A 129 -3.76 -1.20 1.52
N LEU A 130 -2.69 -1.99 1.38
CA LEU A 130 -2.36 -3.06 2.32
C LEU A 130 -1.99 -2.51 3.72
N ALA A 131 -1.23 -1.42 3.78
CA ALA A 131 -0.87 -0.79 5.04
C ALA A 131 -2.09 -0.21 5.78
N THR A 132 -3.15 0.19 5.07
CA THR A 132 -4.41 0.61 5.70
C THR A 132 -5.08 -0.51 6.48
N HIS A 133 -4.96 -1.75 6.01
CA HIS A 133 -5.48 -2.92 6.70
C HIS A 133 -4.68 -3.21 7.98
N TYR A 134 -3.36 -3.28 7.87
CA TYR A 134 -2.49 -3.71 8.96
C TYR A 134 -2.21 -2.61 10.00
N LEU A 135 -2.21 -1.35 9.57
CA LEU A 135 -1.90 -0.19 10.41
C LEU A 135 -3.02 0.86 10.29
N PRO A 136 -4.25 0.54 10.74
CA PRO A 136 -5.44 1.38 10.57
C PRO A 136 -5.42 2.67 11.41
N GLN A 137 -4.47 2.83 12.31
CA GLN A 137 -4.25 4.06 13.08
C GLN A 137 -3.72 5.22 12.22
N TYR A 138 -3.19 4.94 11.03
CA TYR A 138 -2.74 5.95 10.07
C TYR A 138 -3.72 6.10 8.91
N LEU A 139 -3.75 7.30 8.31
CA LEU A 139 -4.27 7.50 6.96
C LEU A 139 -3.12 7.32 5.97
N TRP A 140 -3.19 6.28 5.14
CA TRP A 140 -2.15 5.99 4.16
C TRP A 140 -2.41 6.71 2.83
N LEU A 141 -1.39 7.41 2.34
CA LEU A 141 -1.35 8.03 1.03
C LEU A 141 -0.18 7.46 0.22
N ALA A 142 -0.24 7.55 -1.10
CA ALA A 142 0.89 7.14 -1.95
C ALA A 142 1.30 8.21 -2.95
N THR A 143 2.60 8.23 -3.28
CA THR A 143 3.15 9.18 -4.26
C THR A 143 2.96 8.73 -5.72
N GLY A 144 2.60 7.47 -5.93
CA GLY A 144 2.41 6.88 -7.25
C GLY A 144 3.70 6.61 -8.01
N GLY A 145 4.79 6.37 -7.28
CA GLY A 145 6.16 6.19 -7.77
C GLY A 145 7.18 7.02 -6.97
N LYS A 146 8.46 6.66 -7.06
CA LYS A 146 9.55 7.27 -6.30
C LYS A 146 9.51 8.80 -6.35
N CYS A 147 9.12 9.41 -5.23
CA CYS A 147 8.96 10.86 -5.05
C CYS A 147 8.10 11.61 -6.09
N SER A 148 7.27 10.92 -6.89
CA SER A 148 6.67 11.51 -8.11
C SER A 148 5.77 12.73 -7.83
N CYS A 149 4.99 12.71 -6.74
CA CYS A 149 4.16 13.85 -6.33
C CYS A 149 4.68 14.60 -5.08
N LEU A 150 5.89 14.30 -4.57
CA LEU A 150 6.47 15.02 -3.43
C LEU A 150 7.09 16.35 -3.88
N ASN A 151 6.21 17.32 -4.12
CA ASN A 151 6.51 18.70 -4.48
C ASN A 151 5.76 19.70 -3.58
N ARG A 152 6.11 20.99 -3.69
CA ARG A 152 5.61 22.05 -2.81
C ARG A 152 4.10 22.24 -2.94
N GLU A 153 3.55 22.05 -4.13
CA GLU A 153 2.12 22.18 -4.42
C GLU A 153 1.30 21.06 -3.77
N ALA A 154 1.73 19.81 -3.94
CA ALA A 154 1.02 18.65 -3.42
C ALA A 154 1.02 18.59 -1.88
N ILE A 155 2.16 18.89 -1.24
CA ILE A 155 2.25 18.85 0.23
C ILE A 155 1.36 19.89 0.91
N GLN A 156 0.87 20.92 0.21
CA GLN A 156 -0.10 21.86 0.79
C GLN A 156 -1.38 21.18 1.27
N ALA A 157 -1.77 20.06 0.64
CA ALA A 157 -2.92 19.27 1.09
C ALA A 157 -2.74 18.70 2.51
N LEU A 158 -1.50 18.60 2.99
CA LEU A 158 -1.14 18.02 4.28
C LEU A 158 -0.98 19.07 5.40
N ARG A 159 -1.29 20.34 5.12
CA ARG A 159 -1.13 21.42 6.11
C ARG A 159 -1.96 21.15 7.36
N GLY A 160 -1.33 21.28 8.53
CA GLY A 160 -1.96 20.98 9.82
C GLY A 160 -2.07 19.49 10.16
N ARG A 161 -1.47 18.60 9.36
CA ARG A 161 -1.37 17.17 9.65
C ARG A 161 0.03 16.83 10.17
N GLU A 162 0.11 15.79 10.98
CA GLU A 162 1.37 15.11 11.28
C GLU A 162 1.60 14.04 10.21
N VAL A 163 2.77 14.09 9.57
CA VAL A 163 3.11 13.27 8.41
C VAL A 163 4.29 12.36 8.75
N MET A 164 4.15 11.08 8.44
CA MET A 164 5.23 10.11 8.48
C MET A 164 5.54 9.65 7.06
N LEU A 165 6.77 9.84 6.64
CA LEU A 165 7.30 9.37 5.37
C LEU A 165 7.84 7.96 5.53
N VAL A 166 7.35 7.02 4.71
CA VAL A 166 7.67 5.60 4.77
C VAL A 166 8.23 5.18 3.41
N PRO A 167 9.54 5.39 3.18
CA PRO A 167 10.19 5.04 1.91
C PRO A 167 10.30 3.52 1.73
N ASP A 168 10.37 3.09 0.47
CA ASP A 168 10.79 1.73 0.12
C ASP A 168 12.29 1.57 0.43
N LEU A 169 12.78 0.34 0.57
CA LEU A 169 14.22 0.09 0.77
C LEU A 169 15.06 0.71 -0.35
N ASN A 170 16.21 1.28 0.01
CA ASN A 170 17.11 2.05 -0.86
C ASN A 170 16.57 3.41 -1.34
N ALA A 171 15.39 3.85 -0.88
CA ALA A 171 14.85 5.18 -1.16
C ALA A 171 14.99 6.16 0.02
N THR A 172 15.44 5.68 1.18
CA THR A 172 15.52 6.44 2.44
C THR A 172 16.25 7.77 2.30
N ASP A 173 17.43 7.80 1.67
CA ASP A 173 18.21 9.03 1.51
C ASP A 173 17.54 10.05 0.57
N ASP A 174 16.83 9.58 -0.46
CA ASP A 174 16.12 10.46 -1.38
C ASP A 174 14.91 11.12 -0.71
N TRP A 175 14.20 10.35 0.12
CA TRP A 175 13.08 10.85 0.91
C TRP A 175 13.55 11.75 2.07
N ARG A 176 14.71 11.49 2.67
CA ARG A 176 15.31 12.37 3.68
C ARG A 176 15.53 13.78 3.13
N LYS A 177 16.01 13.90 1.88
CA LYS A 177 16.16 15.21 1.20
C LYS A 177 14.82 15.92 0.99
N LYS A 178 13.70 15.20 0.95
CA LYS A 178 12.36 15.78 0.79
C LYS A 178 11.83 16.39 2.09
N LEU A 179 12.34 15.99 3.25
CA LEU A 179 11.93 16.59 4.54
C LEU A 179 12.11 18.11 4.56
N THR A 180 13.16 18.64 3.91
CA THR A 180 13.38 20.08 3.79
C THR A 180 12.18 20.81 3.16
N LEU A 181 11.48 20.18 2.21
CA LEU A 181 10.27 20.78 1.60
C LEU A 181 9.12 20.93 2.61
N PHE A 182 9.00 19.97 3.54
CA PHE A 182 8.00 20.01 4.60
C PHE A 182 8.35 21.06 5.65
N GLU A 183 9.63 21.13 6.05
CA GLU A 183 10.15 22.16 6.96
C GLU A 183 9.90 23.57 6.41
N GLU A 184 10.26 23.83 5.16
CA GLU A 184 10.03 25.10 4.47
C GLU A 184 8.54 25.44 4.25
N SER A 185 7.65 24.47 4.44
CA SER A 185 6.19 24.64 4.33
C SER A 185 5.49 24.60 5.69
N GLU A 186 6.24 24.57 6.79
CA GLU A 186 5.76 24.48 8.17
C GLU A 186 4.87 23.26 8.42
N ILE A 187 5.16 22.13 7.75
CA ILE A 187 4.45 20.86 7.92
C ILE A 187 5.31 19.92 8.75
N LYS A 188 4.73 19.36 9.82
CA LYS A 188 5.43 18.38 10.66
C LYS A 188 5.55 17.06 9.91
N ALA A 189 6.77 16.73 9.49
CA ALA A 189 7.09 15.47 8.84
C ALA A 189 8.23 14.74 9.53
N THR A 190 8.11 13.42 9.66
CA THR A 190 9.17 12.52 10.13
C THR A 190 9.47 11.45 9.09
N LEU A 191 10.66 10.85 9.15
CA LEU A 191 11.05 9.74 8.28
C LEU A 191 11.08 8.44 9.09
N PHE A 192 10.47 7.39 8.55
CA PHE A 192 10.49 6.05 9.12
C PHE A 192 11.68 5.26 8.56
N GLU A 193 12.81 5.32 9.28
CA GLU A 193 14.08 4.71 8.85
C GLU A 193 14.24 3.25 9.29
N SER A 194 13.35 2.74 10.14
CA SER A 194 13.49 1.42 10.76
C SER A 194 13.49 0.28 9.73
N LEU A 195 12.76 0.41 8.62
CA LEU A 195 12.79 -0.59 7.54
C LEU A 195 14.22 -0.77 7.00
N GLU A 196 14.89 0.32 6.66
CA GLU A 196 16.25 0.32 6.11
C GLU A 196 17.27 -0.26 7.10
N GLN A 197 17.11 0.07 8.39
CA GLN A 197 18.01 -0.36 9.46
C GLN A 197 17.87 -1.86 9.78
N MET A 198 16.68 -2.42 9.63
CA MET A 198 16.39 -3.81 9.96
C MET A 198 16.49 -4.76 8.77
N ALA A 199 16.54 -4.23 7.54
CA ALA A 199 16.58 -5.05 6.34
C ALA A 199 17.87 -5.88 6.21
N THR A 200 17.73 -7.10 5.69
CA THR A 200 18.85 -7.92 5.22
C THR A 200 19.31 -7.46 3.83
N ASP A 201 20.49 -7.90 3.40
CA ASP A 201 21.01 -7.54 2.07
C ASP A 201 20.11 -8.05 0.94
N ASP A 202 19.55 -9.25 1.06
CA ASP A 202 18.59 -9.81 0.09
C ASP A 202 17.29 -8.97 0.02
N GLN A 203 16.80 -8.49 1.17
CA GLN A 203 15.61 -7.63 1.22
C GLN A 203 15.89 -6.27 0.57
N ARG A 204 17.11 -5.72 0.76
CA ARG A 204 17.54 -4.50 0.07
C ARG A 204 17.66 -4.72 -1.43
N GLU A 205 18.24 -5.82 -1.88
CA GLU A 205 18.36 -6.13 -3.31
C GLU A 205 16.99 -6.22 -3.99
N GLN A 206 16.00 -6.78 -3.29
CA GLN A 206 14.62 -6.85 -3.76
C GLN A 206 13.85 -5.52 -3.68
N GLY A 207 14.36 -4.55 -2.90
CA GLY A 207 13.73 -3.24 -2.74
C GLY A 207 12.35 -3.31 -2.08
N LEU A 208 12.21 -4.13 -1.02
CA LEU A 208 10.93 -4.34 -0.34
C LEU A 208 10.31 -3.06 0.21
N ASP A 209 8.99 -3.05 0.30
CA ASP A 209 8.20 -1.98 0.91
C ASP A 209 7.62 -2.41 2.27
N ILE A 210 7.01 -1.46 3.01
CA ILE A 210 6.42 -1.75 4.33
C ILE A 210 5.32 -2.83 4.27
N ALA A 211 4.57 -2.92 3.17
CA ALA A 211 3.51 -3.91 3.05
C ALA A 211 4.10 -5.32 2.92
N ASP A 212 5.25 -5.48 2.25
CA ASP A 212 5.94 -6.77 2.17
C ASP A 212 6.36 -7.27 3.57
N PHE A 213 6.88 -6.38 4.42
CA PHE A 213 7.19 -6.71 5.83
C PHE A 213 5.93 -7.06 6.64
N LEU A 214 4.86 -6.27 6.50
CA LEU A 214 3.60 -6.52 7.20
C LEU A 214 2.94 -7.84 6.78
N ILE A 215 3.02 -8.21 5.50
CA ILE A 215 2.55 -9.51 5.01
C ILE A 215 3.42 -10.63 5.60
N ALA A 216 4.74 -10.47 5.58
CA ALA A 216 5.68 -11.48 6.08
C ALA A 216 5.45 -11.79 7.56
N GLU A 217 5.20 -10.78 8.39
CA GLU A 217 4.88 -10.94 9.82
C GLU A 217 3.62 -11.79 10.07
N GLN A 218 2.67 -11.77 9.14
CA GLN A 218 1.40 -12.48 9.26
C GLN A 218 1.44 -13.90 8.67
N THR A 219 2.55 -14.29 8.05
CA THR A 219 2.74 -15.66 7.59
C THR A 219 2.91 -16.61 8.79
N PRO A 220 2.63 -17.92 8.63
CA PRO A 220 2.92 -18.92 9.65
C PRO A 220 4.34 -18.82 10.25
N HIS A 221 5.33 -18.57 9.40
CA HIS A 221 6.72 -18.36 9.81
C HIS A 221 6.91 -17.04 10.56
N GLY A 222 6.32 -15.94 10.08
CA GLY A 222 6.35 -14.65 10.77
C GLY A 222 5.72 -14.71 12.16
N ILE A 223 4.57 -15.39 12.29
CA ILE A 223 3.90 -15.63 13.57
C ILE A 223 4.80 -16.45 14.49
N LEU A 224 5.41 -17.53 14.00
CA LEU A 224 6.33 -18.36 14.79
C LEU A 224 7.54 -17.53 15.27
N GLU A 225 8.13 -16.71 14.41
CA GLU A 225 9.22 -15.79 14.79
C GLU A 225 8.77 -14.79 15.87
N GLN A 226 7.58 -14.19 15.75
CA GLN A 226 7.04 -13.31 16.79
C GLN A 226 6.83 -14.05 18.12
N MET A 227 6.34 -15.29 18.08
CA MET A 227 6.20 -16.13 19.28
C MET A 227 7.56 -16.40 19.92
N MET A 228 8.59 -16.68 19.12
CA MET A 228 9.96 -16.90 19.57
C MET A 228 10.62 -15.64 20.15
N GLN A 229 10.34 -14.46 19.60
CA GLN A 229 10.79 -13.19 20.16
C GLN A 229 10.15 -12.92 21.53
N ARG A 230 8.86 -13.23 21.68
CA ARG A 230 8.15 -13.07 22.96
C ARG A 230 8.55 -14.11 24.00
N ASN A 231 8.91 -15.32 23.56
CA ASN A 231 9.34 -16.40 24.43
C ASN A 231 10.68 -16.99 23.97
N PRO A 232 11.81 -16.50 24.51
CA PRO A 232 13.14 -16.98 24.15
C PRO A 232 13.35 -18.49 24.36
N ALA A 233 12.60 -19.13 25.28
CA ALA A 233 12.67 -20.57 25.49
C ALA A 233 12.10 -21.36 24.31
N LEU A 234 11.10 -20.80 23.60
CA LEU A 234 10.58 -21.39 22.37
C LEU A 234 11.64 -21.39 21.28
N ARG A 235 12.42 -20.31 21.15
CA ARG A 235 13.54 -20.26 20.19
C ARG A 235 14.58 -21.33 20.50
N GLN A 236 14.99 -21.43 21.78
CA GLN A 236 15.93 -22.47 22.19
C GLN A 236 15.43 -23.88 21.87
N LEU A 237 14.12 -24.13 22.02
CA LEU A 237 13.52 -25.42 21.69
C LEU A 237 13.59 -25.70 20.18
N VAL A 238 13.20 -24.73 19.36
CA VAL A 238 13.23 -24.84 17.89
C VAL A 238 14.66 -25.09 17.41
N ASP A 239 15.63 -24.31 17.90
CA ASP A 239 17.04 -24.43 17.50
C ASP A 239 17.65 -25.75 17.98
N ALA A 240 17.42 -26.13 19.23
CA ALA A 240 18.02 -27.34 19.82
C ALA A 240 17.49 -28.62 19.19
N LEU A 241 16.23 -28.62 18.75
CA LEU A 241 15.56 -29.78 18.16
C LEU A 241 15.46 -29.70 16.62
N GLN A 242 15.98 -28.64 16.01
CA GLN A 242 15.92 -28.39 14.56
C GLN A 242 14.49 -28.52 14.01
N LEU A 243 13.53 -27.89 14.71
CA LEU A 243 12.11 -28.00 14.34
C LEU A 243 11.82 -27.16 13.10
N GLU A 244 11.07 -27.74 12.17
CA GLU A 244 10.58 -27.06 10.97
C GLU A 244 9.05 -26.90 11.03
N LEU A 245 8.56 -25.77 10.52
CA LEU A 245 7.14 -25.52 10.44
C LEU A 245 6.53 -26.31 9.28
N VAL A 246 5.81 -27.39 9.59
CA VAL A 246 5.22 -28.30 8.60
C VAL A 246 3.77 -27.98 8.22
N GLY A 247 3.09 -27.10 8.97
CA GLY A 247 1.71 -26.68 8.71
C GLY A 247 1.07 -25.96 9.89
N ILE A 248 -0.09 -25.34 9.67
CA ILE A 248 -0.96 -24.81 10.73
C ILE A 248 -2.23 -25.64 10.75
N GLU A 249 -2.57 -26.19 11.92
CA GLU A 249 -3.88 -26.78 12.18
C GLU A 249 -4.66 -25.88 13.14
N ASP A 250 -5.95 -25.69 12.86
CA ASP A 250 -6.85 -25.06 13.82
C ASP A 250 -6.95 -25.95 15.05
N TYR A 251 -6.41 -25.46 16.17
CA TYR A 251 -6.55 -26.15 17.45
C TYR A 251 -8.03 -26.14 17.86
N LYS A 252 -8.71 -27.27 17.64
CA LYS A 252 -10.01 -27.55 18.25
C LYS A 252 -9.75 -28.23 19.58
N PRO A 253 -9.90 -27.53 20.72
CA PRO A 253 -9.76 -28.19 22.01
C PRO A 253 -10.77 -29.32 22.09
N SER A 254 -10.28 -30.53 22.37
CA SER A 254 -11.14 -31.67 22.66
C SER A 254 -11.94 -31.35 23.93
N GLU A 255 -13.27 -31.57 23.89
CA GLU A 255 -14.18 -31.39 25.05
C GLU A 255 -13.83 -32.25 26.27
N SER A 256 -12.76 -33.05 26.22
CA SER A 256 -12.31 -33.91 27.31
C SER A 256 -11.57 -33.21 28.45
N SER A 257 -11.16 -31.94 28.29
CA SER A 257 -10.38 -31.22 29.31
C SER A 257 -11.23 -30.50 30.37
N LEU A 258 -12.57 -30.57 30.27
CA LEU A 258 -13.52 -29.97 31.23
C LEU A 258 -14.07 -30.97 32.25
N LYS A 259 -13.37 -32.08 32.51
CA LYS A 259 -13.69 -32.98 33.63
C LYS A 259 -12.47 -33.16 34.53
N SER A 260 -12.28 -32.19 35.40
CA SER A 260 -11.60 -32.38 36.68
C SER A 260 -12.45 -31.73 37.77
N GLU A 261 -13.26 -32.56 38.45
CA GLU A 261 -13.51 -32.56 39.89
C GLU A 261 -14.10 -33.91 40.30
#